data_AF-A0A7C3NZM6-F1
#
_entry.id   AF-A0A7C3NZM6-F1
#
_cell.length_a   1.000
_cell.length_b   1.000
_cell.length_c   1.000
_cell.angle_alpha   90.00
_cell.angle_beta   90.00
_cell.angle_gamma   90.00
#
_symmetry.space_group_name_H-M   'P 1'
#
loop_
_entity.id
_entity.type
_entity.pdbx_description
1 polymer ?
#
loop_
_entity_poly.entity_id
_entity_poly.type
_entity_poly.pdbx_seq_one_letter_code
_entity_poly.pdbx_strand_id
1 'polypeptide(L)'
;MDLFKAMGISASGLHAQRVAIDGISMNLANMQTTRAEGGEPYRRRRIVLSSHPLDQGFTDILLNKLEVAGHLVRTHLNHFPETRFSPWEMSEGRGGVKAELIVDPSGYKMIYDPSHPDADASGYVLLPDINPIEEMVALLLAVRSYEANVTAFNAAKAMALRALEIGR
;
A
#
# COMPACT_ATOMS: atom_id res chain seq x y z
N MET A 1 -9.02 -17.48 12.09
CA MET A 1 -8.28 -16.34 11.50
C MET A 1 -7.19 -15.99 12.49
N ASP A 2 -5.92 -16.13 12.11
CA ASP A 2 -4.81 -15.95 13.04
C ASP A 2 -4.62 -14.47 13.40
N LEU A 3 -4.52 -14.18 14.69
CA LEU A 3 -4.34 -12.84 15.24
C LEU A 3 -3.03 -12.21 14.74
N PHE A 4 -1.96 -12.99 14.63
CA PHE A 4 -0.66 -12.49 14.18
C PHE A 4 -0.69 -12.09 12.70
N LYS A 5 -1.45 -12.83 11.89
CA LYS A 5 -1.73 -12.46 10.50
C LYS A 5 -2.49 -11.13 10.39
N ALA A 6 -3.49 -10.91 11.23
CA ALA A 6 -4.22 -9.64 11.26
C ALA A 6 -3.32 -8.45 11.67
N MET A 7 -2.45 -8.65 12.67
CA MET A 7 -1.46 -7.64 13.09
C MET A 7 -0.46 -7.31 11.97
N GLY A 8 0.00 -8.32 11.21
CA GLY A 8 0.88 -8.13 10.06
C GLY A 8 0.25 -7.29 8.95
N ILE A 9 -1.04 -7.52 8.65
CA ILE A 9 -1.79 -6.71 7.68
C ILE A 9 -1.90 -5.26 8.17
N SER A 10 -2.31 -5.02 9.42
CA SER A 10 -2.39 -3.67 9.99
C SER A 10 -1.05 -2.94 9.99
N ALA A 11 0.04 -3.64 10.28
CA ALA A 11 1.40 -3.09 10.22
C ALA A 11 1.79 -2.68 8.79
N SER A 12 1.44 -3.50 7.78
CA SER A 12 1.68 -3.15 6.37
C SER A 12 0.86 -1.92 5.93
N GLY A 13 -0.39 -1.79 6.40
CA GLY A 13 -1.22 -0.62 6.15
C GLY A 13 -0.68 0.65 6.83
N LEU A 14 -0.17 0.52 8.05
CA LEU A 14 0.48 1.61 8.79
C LEU A 14 1.75 2.09 8.09
N HIS A 15 2.56 1.15 7.59
CA HIS A 15 3.73 1.49 6.79
C HIS A 15 3.33 2.21 5.50
N ALA A 16 2.28 1.74 4.81
CA ALA A 16 1.77 2.40 3.62
C ALA A 16 1.31 3.84 3.88
N GLN A 17 0.60 4.08 4.99
CA GLN A 17 0.18 5.43 5.40
C GLN A 17 1.38 6.33 5.73
N ARG A 18 2.43 5.79 6.36
CA ARG A 18 3.66 6.55 6.62
C ARG A 18 4.35 6.97 5.32
N VAL A 19 4.49 6.05 4.37
CA VAL A 19 5.04 6.36 3.05
C VAL A 19 4.21 7.44 2.34
N ALA A 20 2.88 7.42 2.50
CA ALA A 20 2.01 8.47 1.97
C ALA A 20 2.31 9.85 2.60
N ILE A 21 2.41 9.90 3.94
CA ILE A 21 2.75 11.12 4.68
C ILE A 21 4.09 11.68 4.19
N ASP A 22 5.10 10.82 4.04
CA ASP A 22 6.43 11.22 3.57
C ASP A 22 6.38 11.77 2.13
N GLY A 23 5.66 11.09 1.23
CA GLY A 23 5.51 11.53 -0.16
C GLY A 23 4.78 12.87 -0.30
N ILE A 24 3.67 13.04 0.43
CA ILE A 24 2.89 14.29 0.44
C ILE A 24 3.72 15.43 1.05
N SER A 25 4.47 15.14 2.12
CA SER A 25 5.35 16.12 2.76
C SER A 25 6.46 16.56 1.81
N MET A 26 7.06 15.63 1.05
CA MET A 26 8.05 15.97 0.02
C MET A 26 7.44 16.84 -1.09
N ASN A 27 6.20 16.57 -1.51
CA ASN A 27 5.50 17.38 -2.49
C ASN A 27 5.27 18.81 -1.98
N LEU A 28 4.75 18.96 -0.77
CA LEU A 28 4.48 20.27 -0.18
C LEU A 28 5.78 21.06 0.07
N ALA A 29 6.84 20.40 0.54
CA ALA A 29 8.13 21.03 0.78
C ALA A 29 8.81 21.51 -0.52
N ASN A 30 8.59 20.81 -1.63
CA ASN A 30 9.26 21.11 -2.91
C ASN A 30 8.34 21.77 -3.95
N MET A 31 7.14 22.21 -3.57
CA MET A 31 6.16 22.75 -4.52
C MET A 31 6.61 24.04 -5.22
N GLN A 32 7.58 24.77 -4.64
CA GLN A 32 8.17 25.99 -5.21
C GLN A 32 9.59 25.75 -5.77
N THR A 33 10.05 24.49 -5.82
CA THR A 33 11.40 24.18 -6.27
C THR A 33 11.47 24.18 -7.79
N THR A 34 12.00 25.25 -8.36
CA THR A 34 12.26 25.45 -9.80
C THR A 34 13.53 24.75 -10.29
N ARG A 35 14.48 24.47 -9.39
CA ARG A 35 15.77 23.85 -9.72
C ARG A 35 16.11 22.75 -8.72
N ALA A 36 15.88 21.50 -9.09
CA ALA A 36 16.33 20.32 -8.34
C ALA A 36 17.77 19.91 -8.75
N GLU A 37 18.28 18.80 -8.19
CA GLU A 37 19.66 18.30 -8.42
C GLU A 37 20.03 18.12 -9.90
N GLY A 38 19.05 17.95 -10.79
CA GLY A 38 19.25 17.80 -12.24
C GLY A 38 18.99 19.07 -13.06
N GLY A 39 18.75 20.22 -12.43
CA GLY A 39 18.42 21.48 -13.11
C GLY A 39 16.95 21.66 -13.50
N GLU A 40 16.18 20.57 -13.56
CA GLU A 40 14.74 20.59 -13.80
C GLU A 40 13.94 20.86 -12.51
N PRO A 41 12.70 21.39 -12.60
CA PRO A 41 11.83 21.55 -11.44
C PRO A 41 11.48 20.22 -10.79
N TYR A 42 11.16 20.27 -9.50
CA TYR A 42 10.74 19.08 -8.75
C TYR A 42 9.52 18.42 -9.41
N ARG A 43 9.51 17.08 -9.42
CA ARG A 43 8.36 16.31 -9.92
C ARG A 43 7.56 15.76 -8.76
N ARG A 44 6.24 15.95 -8.83
CA ARG A 44 5.29 15.40 -7.87
C ARG A 44 5.47 13.90 -7.75
N ARG A 45 5.48 13.40 -6.52
CA ARG A 45 5.48 11.97 -6.21
C ARG A 45 4.08 11.54 -5.83
N ARG A 46 3.62 10.43 -6.40
CA ARG A 46 2.34 9.80 -6.04
C ARG A 46 2.59 8.44 -5.40
N ILE A 47 1.77 8.11 -4.42
CA ILE A 47 1.78 6.78 -3.81
C ILE A 47 1.04 5.79 -4.72
N VAL A 48 1.65 4.64 -4.94
CA VAL A 48 0.99 3.48 -5.53
C VAL A 48 0.98 2.36 -4.50
N LEU A 49 -0.22 1.87 -4.23
CA LEU A 49 -0.44 0.73 -3.36
C LEU A 49 -0.58 -0.52 -4.22
N SER A 50 0.14 -1.57 -3.83
CA SER A 50 0.02 -2.90 -4.43
C SER A 50 -0.21 -3.92 -3.33
N SER A 51 -0.97 -4.98 -3.62
CA SER A 51 -1.08 -6.10 -2.70
C SER A 51 0.23 -6.89 -2.69
N HIS A 52 0.65 -7.37 -1.53
CA HIS A 52 1.60 -8.48 -1.51
C HIS A 52 0.97 -9.67 -2.25
N PRO A 53 1.71 -10.31 -3.19
CA PRO A 53 1.20 -11.50 -3.87
C PRO A 53 0.93 -12.59 -2.83
N LEU A 54 -0.25 -13.19 -2.93
CA LEU A 54 -0.56 -14.41 -2.17
C LEU A 54 0.26 -15.55 -2.79
N ASP A 55 0.77 -16.47 -1.96
CA ASP A 55 1.60 -17.60 -2.44
C ASP A 55 0.87 -18.50 -3.45
N GLN A 56 -0.46 -18.41 -3.54
CA GLN A 56 -1.30 -19.11 -4.50
C GLN A 56 -2.14 -18.09 -5.27
N GLY A 57 -2.13 -18.17 -6.60
CA GLY A 57 -2.95 -17.31 -7.45
C GLY A 57 -4.44 -17.58 -7.22
N PHE A 58 -5.29 -16.60 -7.51
CA PHE A 58 -6.75 -16.79 -7.44
C PHE A 58 -7.20 -18.02 -8.24
N THR A 59 -6.59 -18.26 -9.40
CA THR A 59 -6.85 -19.43 -10.25
C THR A 59 -6.49 -20.73 -9.54
N ASP A 60 -5.35 -20.79 -8.84
CA ASP A 60 -4.92 -22.00 -8.12
C ASP A 60 -5.88 -22.32 -6.97
N ILE A 61 -6.30 -21.29 -6.22
CA ILE A 61 -7.29 -21.43 -5.13
C ILE A 61 -8.65 -21.84 -5.70
N LEU A 62 -9.08 -21.23 -6.82
CA LEU A 62 -10.35 -21.51 -7.45
C LEU A 62 -10.42 -22.94 -7.98
N LEU A 63 -9.37 -23.41 -8.65
CA LEU A 63 -9.27 -24.78 -9.17
C LEU A 63 -9.21 -25.79 -8.03
N ASN A 64 -8.41 -25.54 -7.01
CA ASN A 64 -8.31 -26.41 -5.83
C ASN A 64 -9.67 -26.50 -5.08
N LYS A 65 -10.42 -25.38 -4.98
CA LYS A 65 -11.77 -25.40 -4.38
C LYS A 65 -12.84 -26.04 -5.26
N LEU A 66 -12.72 -25.95 -6.59
CA LEU A 66 -13.60 -26.65 -7.53
C LEU A 66 -13.34 -28.17 -7.51
N GLU A 67 -12.09 -28.59 -7.33
CA GLU A 67 -11.74 -30.00 -7.13
C GLU A 67 -12.32 -30.55 -5.81
N VAL A 68 -12.34 -29.76 -4.73
CA VAL A 68 -12.97 -30.15 -3.45
C VAL A 68 -14.50 -30.24 -3.53
N ALA A 69 -15.15 -29.52 -4.44
CA ALA A 69 -16.59 -29.66 -4.70
C ALA A 69 -16.95 -30.98 -5.43
N GLY A 70 -15.95 -31.72 -5.91
CA GLY A 70 -16.07 -33.01 -6.56
C GLY A 70 -15.71 -34.19 -5.65
N HIS A 71 -16.34 -34.33 -4.47
CA HIS A 71 -16.33 -35.61 -3.74
C HIS A 71 -17.16 -36.67 -4.50
N LEU A 72 -16.66 -37.10 -5.67
CA LEU A 72 -17.05 -38.38 -6.25
C LEU A 72 -16.14 -39.44 -5.63
N VAL A 73 -16.63 -40.02 -4.54
CA VAL A 73 -16.01 -41.18 -3.88
C VAL A 73 -15.85 -42.31 -4.90
N ARG A 74 -14.66 -42.90 -4.93
CA ARG A 74 -14.27 -43.91 -5.93
C ARG A 74 -15.10 -45.18 -5.78
N THR A 75 -15.65 -45.68 -6.88
CA THR A 75 -16.37 -46.97 -6.93
C THR A 75 -15.63 -48.06 -7.71
N HIS A 76 -14.41 -47.82 -8.21
CA HIS A 76 -13.70 -48.74 -9.11
C HIS A 76 -12.15 -48.75 -8.96
N LEU A 77 -11.56 -49.90 -9.30
CA LEU A 77 -10.17 -50.33 -9.05
C LEU A 77 -9.05 -49.60 -9.84
N ASN A 78 -9.30 -48.98 -11.01
CA ASN A 78 -8.25 -48.24 -11.77
C ASN A 78 -8.31 -46.71 -11.57
N HIS A 79 -8.72 -46.23 -10.40
CA HIS A 79 -8.71 -44.80 -10.10
C HIS A 79 -7.30 -44.36 -9.61
N PHE A 80 -6.70 -43.35 -10.26
CA PHE A 80 -5.35 -42.79 -9.99
C PHE A 80 -5.06 -42.55 -8.50
N PRO A 81 -3.84 -42.68 -7.94
CA PRO A 81 -3.64 -42.71 -6.48
C PRO A 81 -4.21 -41.49 -5.74
N GLU A 82 -4.76 -41.69 -4.55
CA GLU A 82 -5.12 -40.60 -3.63
C GLU A 82 -3.90 -39.72 -3.36
N THR A 83 -3.93 -38.46 -3.78
CA THR A 83 -3.08 -37.46 -3.15
C THR A 83 -3.61 -37.24 -1.75
N ARG A 84 -2.90 -37.82 -0.75
CA ARG A 84 -3.12 -37.57 0.67
C ARG A 84 -3.12 -36.07 0.90
N PHE A 85 -4.32 -35.52 1.09
CA PHE A 85 -4.49 -34.18 1.62
C PHE A 85 -3.77 -34.13 2.97
N SER A 86 -2.78 -33.24 3.10
CA SER A 86 -2.10 -32.97 4.36
C SER A 86 -2.71 -31.71 4.96
N PRO A 87 -3.57 -31.80 6.00
CA PRO A 87 -4.34 -30.66 6.50
C PRO A 87 -3.54 -29.52 7.15
N TRP A 88 -2.21 -29.66 7.27
CA TRP A 88 -1.35 -28.68 7.93
C TRP A 88 -0.42 -27.90 6.98
N GLU A 89 -0.58 -28.04 5.66
CA GLU A 89 0.13 -27.20 4.69
C GLU A 89 -0.69 -25.93 4.38
N MET A 90 -0.98 -25.16 5.42
CA MET A 90 -1.50 -23.80 5.24
C MET A 90 -0.30 -22.92 4.89
N SER A 91 -0.14 -22.58 3.61
CA SER A 91 0.81 -21.55 3.19
C SER A 91 0.54 -20.27 3.99
N GLU A 92 1.55 -19.83 4.73
CA GLU A 92 1.60 -18.54 5.42
C GLU A 92 1.78 -17.41 4.41
N GLY A 93 0.83 -17.25 3.48
CA GLY A 93 0.78 -16.08 2.63
C GLY A 93 0.55 -14.85 3.51
N ARG A 94 1.61 -14.05 3.70
CA ARG A 94 1.54 -12.73 4.37
C ARG A 94 0.75 -11.78 3.46
N GLY A 95 -0.57 -11.83 3.58
CA GLY A 95 -1.43 -10.78 3.05
C GLY A 95 -1.00 -9.43 3.62
N GLY A 96 -1.06 -8.38 2.80
CA GLY A 96 -0.61 -7.05 3.19
C GLY A 96 -0.56 -6.09 2.00
N VAL A 97 -0.26 -4.83 2.29
CA VAL A 97 -0.14 -3.77 1.28
C VAL A 97 1.31 -3.31 1.21
N LYS A 98 1.85 -3.21 -0.01
CA LYS A 98 3.11 -2.54 -0.31
C LYS A 98 2.79 -1.12 -0.81
N ALA A 99 3.51 -0.13 -0.28
CA ALA A 99 3.47 1.23 -0.79
C ALA A 99 4.78 1.55 -1.51
N GLU A 100 4.67 2.25 -2.63
CA GLU A 100 5.80 2.73 -3.39
C GLU A 100 5.52 4.17 -3.86
N LEU A 101 6.52 5.03 -3.76
CA LEU A 101 6.44 6.39 -4.30
C LEU A 101 6.96 6.34 -5.73
N ILE A 102 6.10 6.68 -6.67
CA ILE A 102 6.48 6.83 -8.08
C ILE A 102 6.42 8.31 -8.46
N VAL A 103 7.21 8.69 -9.45
CA VAL A 103 7.13 10.02 -10.05
C VAL A 103 5.85 10.10 -10.87
N ASP A 104 5.08 11.17 -10.68
CA ASP A 104 3.88 11.42 -11.47
C ASP A 104 4.27 11.72 -12.94
N PRO A 105 3.63 11.07 -13.93
CA PRO A 105 3.86 11.38 -15.34
C PRO A 105 3.35 12.76 -15.76
N SER A 106 2.58 13.45 -14.91
CA SER A 106 2.08 14.81 -15.16
C SER A 106 3.21 15.79 -15.43
N GLY A 107 2.93 16.79 -16.28
CA GLY A 107 3.90 17.80 -16.68
C GLY A 107 4.17 18.86 -15.60
N TYR A 108 4.85 19.92 -16.01
CA TYR A 108 5.07 21.11 -15.19
C TYR A 108 3.97 22.15 -15.42
N LYS A 109 3.73 22.98 -14.41
CA LYS A 109 2.86 24.14 -14.51
C LYS A 109 3.70 25.35 -14.88
N MET A 110 3.36 26.01 -15.99
CA MET A 110 3.95 27.30 -16.37
C MET A 110 3.17 28.43 -15.71
N ILE A 111 3.86 29.28 -14.95
CA ILE A 111 3.27 30.47 -14.31
C ILE A 111 4.02 31.70 -14.84
N TYR A 112 3.26 32.72 -15.23
CA TYR A 112 3.85 33.99 -15.65
C TYR A 112 4.31 34.78 -14.43
N ASP A 113 5.62 34.89 -14.25
CA ASP A 113 6.27 35.73 -13.24
C ASP A 113 7.60 36.29 -13.79
N PRO A 114 7.54 37.45 -14.47
CA PRO A 114 8.73 38.08 -15.06
C PRO A 114 9.76 38.55 -14.04
N SER A 115 9.40 38.64 -12.75
CA SER A 115 10.30 39.07 -11.69
C SER A 115 11.11 37.90 -11.10
N HIS A 116 10.77 36.66 -11.48
CA HIS A 116 11.41 35.46 -10.96
C HIS A 116 12.79 35.24 -11.62
N PRO A 117 13.85 34.91 -10.85
CA PRO A 117 15.20 34.74 -11.39
C PRO A 117 15.33 33.56 -12.38
N ASP A 118 14.50 32.54 -12.23
CA ASP A 118 14.44 31.39 -13.15
C ASP A 118 13.38 31.54 -14.26
N ALA A 119 12.87 32.75 -14.53
CA ALA A 119 11.94 32.97 -15.62
C ALA A 119 12.63 32.85 -16.98
N ASP A 120 11.92 32.30 -17.96
CA ASP A 120 12.36 32.27 -19.35
C ASP A 120 12.35 33.66 -20.00
N ALA A 121 12.83 33.75 -21.25
CA ALA A 121 12.86 35.01 -22.01
C ALA A 121 11.46 35.63 -22.24
N SER A 122 10.39 34.86 -22.05
CA SER A 122 9.00 35.29 -22.17
C SER A 122 8.37 35.63 -20.81
N GLY A 123 9.10 35.51 -19.70
CA GLY A 123 8.63 35.78 -18.35
C GLY A 123 7.87 34.63 -17.67
N TYR A 124 7.96 33.40 -18.19
CA TYR A 124 7.33 32.22 -17.61
C TYR A 124 8.30 31.40 -16.77
N VAL A 125 7.81 30.86 -15.66
CA VAL A 125 8.54 29.98 -14.76
C VAL A 125 7.92 28.59 -14.80
N LEU A 126 8.79 27.58 -14.95
CA LEU A 126 8.41 26.17 -14.84
C LEU A 126 8.38 25.77 -13.37
N LEU A 127 7.19 25.40 -12.88
CA LEU A 127 6.98 24.95 -11.51
C LEU A 127 6.38 23.55 -11.47
N PRO A 128 6.60 22.82 -10.36
CA PRO A 128 5.90 21.56 -10.11
C PRO A 128 4.38 21.73 -10.14
N ASP A 129 3.66 20.78 -10.76
CA ASP A 129 2.19 20.76 -10.72
C ASP A 129 1.69 20.17 -9.40
N ILE A 130 1.75 20.97 -8.33
CA ILE A 130 1.39 20.59 -6.98
C ILE A 130 0.40 21.61 -6.42
N ASN A 131 -0.82 21.16 -6.11
CA ASN A 131 -1.83 21.98 -5.45
C ASN A 131 -1.69 21.84 -3.93
N PRO A 132 -1.29 22.90 -3.20
CA PRO A 132 -1.07 22.81 -1.76
C PRO A 132 -2.35 22.48 -1.00
N ILE A 133 -3.52 22.91 -1.49
CA ILE A 133 -4.79 22.63 -0.82
C ILE A 133 -5.09 21.13 -0.89
N GLU A 134 -4.91 20.52 -2.05
CA GLU A 134 -5.10 19.08 -2.23
C GLU A 134 -4.09 18.26 -1.43
N GLU A 135 -2.81 18.64 -1.45
CA GLU A 135 -1.76 17.95 -0.69
C GLU A 135 -1.95 18.12 0.83
N MET A 136 -2.36 19.29 1.33
CA MET A 136 -2.67 19.48 2.75
C MET A 136 -3.87 18.65 3.20
N VAL A 137 -4.93 18.57 2.39
CA VAL A 137 -6.08 17.71 2.68
C VAL A 137 -5.68 16.24 2.64
N ALA A 138 -4.88 15.83 1.65
CA ALA A 138 -4.36 14.46 1.58
C ALA A 138 -3.47 14.12 2.78
N LEU A 139 -2.62 15.05 3.23
CA LEU A 139 -1.79 14.87 4.42
C LEU A 139 -2.65 14.67 5.66
N LEU A 140 -3.68 15.50 5.82
CA LEU A 140 -4.62 15.38 6.93
C LEU A 140 -5.32 14.02 6.91
N LEU A 141 -5.79 13.57 5.76
CA LEU A 141 -6.40 12.24 5.61
C LEU A 141 -5.43 11.12 5.97
N ALA A 142 -4.19 11.19 5.50
CA ALA A 142 -3.16 10.20 5.79
C ALA A 142 -2.84 10.13 7.29
N VAL A 143 -2.69 11.29 7.96
CA VAL A 143 -2.46 11.38 9.40
C VAL A 143 -3.64 10.80 10.19
N ARG A 144 -4.88 11.17 9.85
CA ARG A 144 -6.08 10.64 10.52
C ARG A 144 -6.26 9.15 10.33
N SER A 145 -5.96 8.65 9.14
CA SER A 145 -6.00 7.21 8.83
C SER A 145 -4.92 6.44 9.61
N TYR A 146 -3.73 7.02 9.76
CA TYR A 146 -2.65 6.48 10.59
C TYR A 146 -3.06 6.43 12.07
N GLU A 147 -3.58 7.52 12.63
CA GLU A 147 -4.06 7.59 14.02
C GLU A 147 -5.17 6.55 14.31
N ALA A 148 -6.14 6.43 13.40
CA ALA A 148 -7.22 5.47 13.53
C ALA A 148 -6.69 4.03 13.51
N ASN A 149 -5.75 3.71 12.62
CA ASN A 149 -5.16 2.38 12.51
C ASN A 149 -4.29 2.04 13.74
N VAL A 150 -3.52 2.99 14.27
CA VAL A 150 -2.78 2.83 15.53
C VAL A 150 -3.74 2.50 16.68
N THR A 151 -4.86 3.21 16.77
CA THR A 151 -5.89 2.94 17.79
C THR A 151 -6.45 1.52 17.68
N ALA A 152 -6.84 1.11 16.46
CA ALA A 152 -7.36 -0.23 16.20
C ALA A 152 -6.33 -1.33 16.52
N PHE A 153 -5.07 -1.12 16.12
CA PHE A 153 -3.96 -2.04 16.42
C PHE A 153 -3.73 -2.20 17.91
N ASN A 154 -3.74 -1.09 18.66
CA ASN A 154 -3.58 -1.11 20.11
C ASN A 154 -4.75 -1.83 20.80
N ALA A 155 -5.98 -1.63 20.33
CA ALA A 155 -7.15 -2.35 20.84
C ALA A 155 -7.02 -3.86 20.58
N ALA A 156 -6.61 -4.27 19.38
CA ALA A 156 -6.37 -5.67 19.04
C ALA A 156 -5.28 -6.29 19.93
N LYS A 157 -4.16 -5.58 20.14
CA LYS A 157 -3.09 -6.00 21.05
C LYS A 157 -3.59 -6.17 22.48
N ALA A 158 -4.40 -5.25 22.98
CA ALA A 158 -4.96 -5.34 24.33
C ALA A 158 -5.86 -6.59 24.47
N MET A 159 -6.77 -6.83 23.53
CA MET A 159 -7.63 -8.01 23.52
C MET A 159 -6.80 -9.32 23.48
N ALA A 160 -5.75 -9.35 22.67
CA ALA A 160 -4.85 -10.49 22.57
C ALA A 160 -4.13 -10.81 23.90
N LEU A 161 -3.60 -9.79 24.56
CA LEU A 161 -2.91 -9.95 25.84
C LEU A 161 -3.87 -10.44 26.93
N ARG A 162 -5.10 -9.91 26.96
CA ARG A 162 -6.14 -10.39 27.89
C ARG A 162 -6.52 -11.85 27.63
N ALA A 163 -6.62 -12.26 26.36
CA ALA A 163 -6.88 -13.67 26.03
C ALA A 163 -5.74 -14.59 26.51
N LEU A 164 -4.48 -14.15 26.41
CA LEU A 164 -3.32 -14.89 26.92
C LEU A 164 -3.33 -14.99 28.46
N GLU A 165 -3.78 -13.95 29.15
CA GLU A 165 -3.94 -13.95 30.62
C GLU A 165 -5.03 -14.92 31.10
N ILE A 166 -6.13 -15.09 30.36
CA ILE A 166 -7.22 -16.01 30.70
C ILE A 166 -6.80 -17.48 30.55
N GLY A 167 -5.85 -17.77 29.66
CA GLY A 167 -5.34 -19.13 29.42
C GLY A 167 -4.25 -19.59 30.39
N ARG A 168 -3.86 -18.76 31.37
CA ARG A 168 -2.94 -19.11 32.46
C ARG A 168 -3.71 -19.48 33.72
#